data_AF-A0A8T3QEG2-F1
#
_entry.id   AF-A0A8T3QEG2-F1
#
_cell.length_a   1.000
_cell.length_b   1.000
_cell.length_c   1.000
_cell.angle_alpha   90.00
_cell.angle_beta   90.00
_cell.angle_gamma   90.00
#
_symmetry.space_group_name_H-M   'P 1'
#
loop_
_entity.id
_entity.type
_entity.pdbx_description
1 polymer ?
#
loop_
_entity_poly.entity_id
_entity_poly.type
_entity_poly.pdbx_seq_one_letter_code
_entity_poly.pdbx_strand_id
1 'polypeptide(L)'
;MTDDQADPDLAARRNDRYAAVIARHGAIPVRLDARTPDAARDEALAAMDGLLMSGGADIHPGRYGQPIDGARDIEPERDELEATAWSVATARGVPVLGICRGLQAINVFAGGTILQHVDGHAGPGWGTGPAATHALRLVPGTRLAGLVGPAETLEVNAYHHQGVRAEDLASGLRAAAWADSPAGPLVEGLEAVDGQFVVGVQCHPERTESTPAEFEQLFAAFVEAARAGPRSRSRTAGRSDERREGGLQGLKLPRFHGRSAG
;
A
#
# COMPACT_ATOMS: atom_id res chain seq x y z
N MET A 1 3.86 -8.26 25.74
CA MET A 1 2.40 -8.49 25.67
C MET A 1 1.89 -7.31 24.88
N THR A 2 1.39 -7.58 23.68
CA THR A 2 0.77 -6.54 22.85
C THR A 2 -0.48 -6.02 23.57
N ASP A 3 -0.92 -4.79 23.31
CA ASP A 3 -2.17 -4.25 23.89
C ASP A 3 -3.38 -5.17 23.59
N ASP A 4 -3.34 -5.93 22.48
CA ASP A 4 -4.38 -6.90 22.10
C ASP A 4 -4.43 -8.14 23.01
N GLN A 5 -3.33 -8.50 23.68
CA GLN A 5 -3.30 -9.60 24.65
C GLN A 5 -3.82 -9.16 26.03
N ALA A 6 -3.88 -7.86 26.30
CA ALA A 6 -4.30 -7.31 27.58
C ALA A 6 -5.83 -7.08 27.68
N ASP A 7 -6.50 -6.79 26.56
CA ASP A 7 -7.96 -6.66 26.47
C ASP A 7 -8.49 -7.22 25.13
N PRO A 8 -8.95 -8.48 25.09
CA PRO A 8 -9.50 -9.08 23.86
C PRO A 8 -10.77 -8.38 23.36
N ASP A 9 -11.53 -7.72 24.25
CA ASP A 9 -12.72 -6.96 23.85
C ASP A 9 -12.31 -5.66 23.13
N LEU A 10 -11.17 -5.05 23.50
CA LEU A 10 -10.60 -3.90 22.80
C LEU A 10 -10.15 -4.27 21.39
N ALA A 11 -9.43 -5.38 21.25
CA ALA A 11 -8.99 -5.90 19.96
C ALA A 11 -10.19 -6.21 19.04
N ALA A 12 -11.24 -6.85 19.59
CA ALA A 12 -12.49 -7.11 18.86
C ALA A 12 -13.16 -5.82 18.39
N ARG A 13 -13.33 -4.83 19.28
CA ARG A 13 -13.92 -3.51 18.93
C ARG A 13 -13.12 -2.75 17.87
N ARG A 14 -11.79 -2.88 17.85
CA ARG A 14 -10.94 -2.27 16.81
C ARG A 14 -11.20 -2.93 15.45
N ASN A 15 -11.22 -4.26 15.43
CA ASN A 15 -11.41 -5.05 14.21
C ASN A 15 -12.85 -4.94 13.67
N ASP A 16 -13.84 -4.74 14.55
CA ASP A 16 -15.24 -4.55 14.18
C ASP A 16 -15.47 -3.32 13.30
N ARG A 17 -14.68 -2.25 13.49
CA ARG A 17 -14.80 -1.03 12.67
C ARG A 17 -14.46 -1.29 11.20
N TYR A 18 -13.41 -2.07 10.92
CA TYR A 18 -13.07 -2.45 9.55
C TYR A 18 -14.20 -3.25 8.89
N ALA A 19 -14.76 -4.22 9.59
CA ALA A 19 -15.88 -5.00 9.06
C ALA A 19 -17.13 -4.14 8.88
N ALA A 20 -17.45 -3.28 9.85
CA ALA A 20 -18.60 -2.38 9.81
C ALA A 20 -18.51 -1.41 8.63
N VAL A 21 -17.33 -0.85 8.35
CA VAL A 21 -17.16 0.05 7.21
C VAL A 21 -17.35 -0.65 5.88
N ILE A 22 -16.82 -1.86 5.71
CA ILE A 22 -17.03 -2.64 4.48
C ILE A 22 -18.50 -3.04 4.34
N ALA A 23 -19.15 -3.45 5.42
CA ALA A 23 -20.55 -3.84 5.42
C ALA A 23 -21.51 -2.69 5.05
N ARG A 24 -21.30 -1.49 5.59
CA ARG A 24 -22.15 -0.33 5.26
C ARG A 24 -22.02 0.14 3.80
N HIS A 25 -20.90 -0.18 3.14
CA HIS A 25 -20.70 0.05 1.70
C HIS A 25 -21.22 -1.12 0.83
N GLY A 26 -21.87 -2.11 1.44
CA GLY A 26 -22.62 -3.16 0.73
C GLY A 26 -21.82 -4.41 0.37
N ALA A 27 -20.67 -4.63 1.00
CA ALA A 27 -19.87 -5.84 0.84
C ALA A 27 -19.96 -6.77 2.08
N ILE A 28 -19.57 -8.03 1.92
CA ILE A 28 -19.57 -9.02 3.00
C ILE A 28 -18.14 -9.18 3.54
N PRO A 29 -17.81 -8.68 4.74
CA PRO A 29 -16.49 -8.83 5.30
C PRO A 29 -16.27 -10.26 5.81
N VAL A 30 -15.23 -10.94 5.30
CA VAL A 30 -14.73 -12.21 5.84
C VAL A 30 -13.42 -11.93 6.56
N ARG A 31 -13.38 -12.21 7.88
CA ARG A 31 -12.18 -11.99 8.70
C ARG A 31 -11.30 -13.22 8.67
N LEU A 32 -10.01 -13.02 8.43
CA LEU A 32 -8.99 -14.05 8.52
C LEU A 32 -7.96 -13.63 9.55
N ASP A 33 -7.54 -14.59 10.39
CA ASP A 33 -6.43 -14.46 11.32
C ASP A 33 -5.59 -15.74 11.31
N ALA A 34 -4.46 -15.74 12.04
CA ALA A 34 -3.56 -16.89 12.13
C ALA A 34 -4.21 -18.16 12.72
N ARG A 35 -5.35 -18.04 13.42
CA ARG A 35 -6.09 -19.16 14.02
C ARG A 35 -7.18 -19.69 13.10
N THR A 36 -7.46 -19.01 11.99
CA THR A 36 -8.46 -19.45 11.03
C THR A 36 -7.97 -20.76 10.38
N PRO A 37 -8.78 -21.84 10.37
CA PRO A 37 -8.36 -23.12 9.80
C PRO A 37 -7.92 -22.98 8.33
N ASP A 38 -6.87 -23.70 7.94
CA ASP A 38 -6.28 -23.59 6.60
C ASP A 38 -7.30 -23.79 5.47
N ALA A 39 -8.18 -24.78 5.58
CA ALA A 39 -9.23 -25.00 4.58
C ALA A 39 -10.16 -23.79 4.41
N ALA A 40 -10.52 -23.11 5.51
CA ALA A 40 -11.37 -21.92 5.47
C ALA A 40 -10.60 -20.70 4.94
N ARG A 41 -9.29 -20.59 5.24
CA ARG A 41 -8.41 -19.57 4.66
C ARG A 41 -8.30 -19.74 3.16
N ASP A 42 -8.04 -20.96 2.68
CA ASP A 42 -7.89 -21.25 1.26
C ASP A 42 -9.18 -20.96 0.49
N GLU A 43 -10.33 -21.35 1.04
CA GLU A 43 -11.64 -21.04 0.46
C GLU A 43 -11.86 -19.52 0.36
N ALA A 44 -11.60 -18.78 1.45
CA ALA A 44 -11.75 -17.33 1.47
C ALA A 44 -10.80 -16.63 0.49
N LEU A 45 -9.53 -17.06 0.41
CA LEU A 45 -8.54 -16.51 -0.52
C LEU A 45 -8.86 -16.85 -1.98
N ALA A 46 -9.47 -18.00 -2.24
CA ALA A 46 -9.93 -18.37 -3.58
C ALA A 46 -11.16 -17.54 -4.00
N ALA A 47 -12.07 -17.27 -3.07
CA ALA A 47 -13.33 -16.58 -3.32
C ALA A 47 -13.26 -15.05 -3.21
N MET A 48 -12.18 -14.47 -2.68
CA MET A 48 -12.14 -13.01 -2.43
C MET A 48 -12.27 -12.18 -3.71
N ASP A 49 -13.05 -11.10 -3.61
CA ASP A 49 -13.21 -10.06 -4.63
C ASP A 49 -12.41 -8.79 -4.30
N GLY A 50 -11.96 -8.64 -3.06
CA GLY A 50 -11.18 -7.52 -2.56
C GLY A 50 -10.40 -7.93 -1.31
N LEU A 51 -9.20 -7.38 -1.13
CA LEU A 51 -8.35 -7.61 0.02
C LEU A 51 -8.21 -6.31 0.82
N LEU A 52 -8.68 -6.29 2.07
CA LEU A 52 -8.37 -5.23 3.03
C LEU A 52 -7.32 -5.72 4.02
N MET A 53 -6.18 -5.02 4.10
CA MET A 53 -5.12 -5.26 5.06
C MET A 53 -5.24 -4.23 6.18
N SER A 54 -5.52 -4.68 7.41
CA SER A 54 -5.83 -3.79 8.54
C SER A 54 -4.59 -3.29 9.27
N GLY A 55 -4.76 -2.35 10.21
CA GLY A 55 -3.73 -1.97 11.16
C GLY A 55 -3.34 -3.10 12.14
N GLY A 56 -2.30 -2.90 12.94
CA GLY A 56 -1.90 -3.79 14.03
C GLY A 56 -0.39 -3.78 14.27
N ALA A 57 0.13 -4.90 14.79
CA ALA A 57 1.54 -5.15 15.12
C ALA A 57 2.54 -4.86 14.00
N ASP A 58 3.77 -4.47 14.33
CA ASP A 58 4.80 -4.20 13.31
C ASP A 58 5.12 -5.44 12.47
N ILE A 59 5.46 -5.22 11.20
CA ILE A 59 5.90 -6.29 10.28
C ILE A 59 7.31 -6.73 10.67
N HIS A 60 7.57 -8.03 10.67
CA HIS A 60 8.88 -8.56 11.00
C HIS A 60 9.97 -7.98 10.07
N PRO A 61 11.03 -7.31 10.57
CA PRO A 61 12.05 -6.66 9.74
C PRO A 61 12.79 -7.55 8.74
N GLY A 62 12.90 -8.84 9.05
CA GLY A 62 13.40 -9.85 8.11
C GLY A 62 12.63 -9.93 6.79
N ARG A 63 11.37 -9.47 6.72
CA ARG A 63 10.57 -9.43 5.47
C ARG A 63 11.07 -8.40 4.47
N TYR A 64 11.77 -7.37 4.94
CA TYR A 64 12.35 -6.31 4.11
C TYR A 64 13.86 -6.18 4.34
N GLY A 65 14.51 -7.28 4.74
CA GLY A 65 15.97 -7.41 4.76
C GLY A 65 16.69 -6.60 5.84
N GLN A 66 16.00 -6.21 6.93
CA GLN A 66 16.59 -5.45 8.02
C GLN A 66 16.66 -6.26 9.33
N PRO A 67 17.63 -5.97 10.23
CA PRO A 67 17.58 -6.44 11.61
C PRO A 67 16.45 -5.74 12.38
N ILE A 68 16.08 -6.29 13.54
CA ILE A 68 15.16 -5.63 14.46
C ILE A 68 15.88 -4.45 15.13
N ASP A 69 15.42 -3.24 14.84
CA ASP A 69 15.97 -1.97 15.34
C ASP A 69 14.84 -0.92 15.47
N GLY A 70 13.86 -1.22 16.32
CA GLY A 70 12.71 -0.34 16.60
C GLY A 70 11.34 -0.98 16.39
N ALA A 71 11.27 -2.06 15.62
CA ALA A 71 10.04 -2.84 15.46
C ALA A 71 9.64 -3.53 16.78
N ARG A 72 8.34 -3.52 17.08
CA ARG A 72 7.74 -4.02 18.33
C ARG A 72 6.49 -4.84 18.03
N ASP A 73 6.10 -5.67 19.00
CA ASP A 73 4.82 -6.39 18.98
C ASP A 73 4.58 -7.30 17.76
N ILE A 74 5.64 -7.70 17.06
CA ILE A 74 5.62 -8.44 15.80
C ILE A 74 4.80 -9.74 15.86
N GLU A 75 4.01 -10.00 14.81
CA GLU A 75 3.16 -11.18 14.64
C GLU A 75 3.56 -11.98 13.37
N PRO A 76 4.58 -12.86 13.42
CA PRO A 76 5.09 -13.53 12.21
C PRO A 76 4.06 -14.36 11.46
N GLU A 77 3.13 -15.01 12.17
CA GLU A 77 2.05 -15.80 11.55
C GLU A 77 1.09 -14.92 10.74
N ARG A 78 0.83 -13.69 11.20
CA ARG A 78 0.05 -12.70 10.45
C ARG A 78 0.81 -12.23 9.22
N ASP A 79 2.12 -12.00 9.34
CA ASP A 79 2.95 -11.65 8.18
C ASP A 79 2.89 -12.72 7.10
N GLU A 80 2.92 -14.02 7.45
CA GLU A 80 2.81 -15.12 6.47
C GLU A 80 1.42 -15.18 5.81
N LEU A 81 0.36 -15.04 6.61
CA LEU A 81 -1.01 -15.00 6.10
C LEU A 81 -1.18 -13.86 5.09
N GLU A 82 -0.73 -12.66 5.46
CA GLU A 82 -0.89 -11.48 4.62
C GLU A 82 0.01 -11.49 3.38
N ALA A 83 1.24 -12.02 3.47
CA ALA A 83 2.09 -12.23 2.30
C ALA A 83 1.45 -13.20 1.29
N THR A 84 0.80 -14.25 1.79
CA THR A 84 0.02 -15.19 0.97
C THR A 84 -1.17 -14.49 0.32
N ALA A 85 -1.96 -13.74 1.11
CA ALA A 85 -3.12 -13.01 0.62
C ALA A 85 -2.75 -11.97 -0.45
N TRP A 86 -1.67 -11.21 -0.22
CA TRP A 86 -1.11 -10.26 -1.19
C TRP A 86 -0.71 -10.95 -2.50
N SER A 87 0.00 -12.08 -2.41
CA SER A 87 0.43 -12.83 -3.59
C SER A 87 -0.75 -13.33 -4.41
N VAL A 88 -1.79 -13.85 -3.75
CA VAL A 88 -3.03 -14.30 -4.43
C VAL A 88 -3.77 -13.11 -5.04
N ALA A 89 -3.93 -12.01 -4.30
CA ALA A 89 -4.67 -10.83 -4.77
C ALA A 89 -3.99 -10.20 -5.99
N THR A 90 -2.67 -9.99 -5.94
CA THR A 90 -1.91 -9.40 -7.05
C THR A 90 -1.87 -10.31 -8.28
N ALA A 91 -1.71 -11.63 -8.10
CA ALA A 91 -1.75 -12.59 -9.20
C ALA A 91 -3.11 -12.62 -9.91
N ARG A 92 -4.21 -12.48 -9.16
CA ARG A 92 -5.57 -12.45 -9.69
C ARG A 92 -5.99 -11.07 -10.20
N GLY A 93 -5.31 -10.01 -9.80
CA GLY A 93 -5.70 -8.63 -10.07
C GLY A 93 -6.86 -8.13 -9.21
N VAL A 94 -7.02 -8.70 -8.02
CA VAL A 94 -7.99 -8.32 -7.00
C VAL A 94 -7.58 -6.97 -6.38
N PRO A 95 -8.52 -6.02 -6.20
CA PRO A 95 -8.28 -4.77 -5.48
C PRO A 95 -7.74 -4.98 -4.07
N VAL A 96 -6.79 -4.13 -3.67
CA VAL A 96 -6.17 -4.13 -2.33
C VAL A 96 -6.32 -2.75 -1.68
N LEU A 97 -6.77 -2.72 -0.44
CA LEU A 97 -6.80 -1.54 0.43
C LEU A 97 -5.97 -1.81 1.70
N GLY A 98 -4.95 -1.01 1.96
CA GLY A 98 -4.12 -1.10 3.17
C GLY A 98 -4.38 0.06 4.12
N ILE A 99 -4.55 -0.22 5.40
CA ILE A 99 -4.75 0.79 6.45
C ILE A 99 -3.68 0.65 7.53
N CYS A 100 -2.97 1.74 7.82
CA CYS A 100 -1.89 1.80 8.80
C CYS A 100 -0.80 0.74 8.50
N ARG A 101 -0.68 -0.30 9.33
CA ARG A 101 0.16 -1.48 9.06
C ARG A 101 -0.12 -2.08 7.68
N GLY A 102 -1.36 -2.05 7.20
CA GLY A 102 -1.72 -2.52 5.86
C GLY A 102 -1.06 -1.73 4.73
N LEU A 103 -0.88 -0.41 4.86
CA LEU A 103 -0.08 0.38 3.91
C LEU A 103 1.37 -0.11 3.88
N GLN A 104 1.94 -0.34 5.07
CA GLN A 104 3.31 -0.81 5.22
C GLN A 104 3.48 -2.21 4.64
N ALA A 105 2.49 -3.08 4.83
CA ALA A 105 2.46 -4.43 4.29
C ALA A 105 2.41 -4.43 2.76
N ILE A 106 1.58 -3.57 2.14
CA ILE A 106 1.59 -3.36 0.68
C ILE A 106 2.99 -2.95 0.22
N ASN A 107 3.63 -1.99 0.90
CA ASN A 107 4.97 -1.54 0.52
C ASN A 107 6.00 -2.67 0.61
N VAL A 108 6.07 -3.37 1.74
CA VAL A 108 7.02 -4.46 1.98
C VAL A 108 6.81 -5.61 1.00
N PHE A 109 5.57 -6.07 0.79
CA PHE A 109 5.30 -7.18 -0.12
C PHE A 109 5.41 -6.80 -1.61
N ALA A 110 5.44 -5.50 -1.93
CA ALA A 110 5.83 -4.98 -3.23
C ALA A 110 7.35 -4.80 -3.39
N GLY A 111 8.14 -5.04 -2.33
CA GLY A 111 9.61 -4.99 -2.35
C GLY A 111 10.23 -3.71 -1.77
N GLY A 112 9.46 -2.91 -1.05
CA GLY A 112 9.93 -1.75 -0.30
C GLY A 112 10.40 -2.08 1.13
N THR A 113 10.81 -1.06 1.86
CA THR A 113 11.31 -1.12 3.24
C THR A 113 10.49 -0.24 4.18
N ILE A 114 10.78 -0.28 5.48
CA ILE A 114 10.13 0.53 6.52
C ILE A 114 11.21 1.18 7.39
N LEU A 115 11.02 2.45 7.73
CA LEU A 115 11.71 3.11 8.85
C LEU A 115 11.04 2.66 10.16
N GLN A 116 11.74 1.83 10.94
CA GLN A 116 11.19 1.08 12.06
C GLN A 116 10.75 1.93 13.26
N HIS A 117 11.26 3.16 13.39
CA HIS A 117 10.84 4.07 14.45
C HIS A 117 11.02 5.54 14.04
N VAL A 118 10.03 6.34 14.41
CA VAL A 118 9.99 7.80 14.25
C VAL A 118 9.51 8.40 15.56
N ASP A 119 10.40 9.11 16.23
CA ASP A 119 10.09 9.80 17.48
C ASP A 119 8.95 10.81 17.30
N GLY A 120 7.99 10.81 18.23
CA GLY A 120 6.89 11.77 18.24
C GLY A 120 5.85 11.61 17.12
N HIS A 121 5.96 10.58 16.27
CA HIS A 121 5.00 10.32 15.18
C HIS A 121 3.80 9.46 15.59
N ALA A 122 3.79 8.96 16.84
CA ALA A 122 2.69 8.19 17.40
C ALA A 122 1.91 8.99 18.46
N GLY A 123 0.58 8.93 18.37
CA GLY A 123 -0.32 9.39 19.42
C GLY A 123 -0.52 8.38 20.55
N PRO A 124 -1.34 8.72 21.56
CA PRO A 124 -1.77 7.77 22.59
C PRO A 124 -2.44 6.54 21.99
N GLY A 125 -2.31 5.39 22.66
CA GLY A 125 -3.01 4.16 22.28
C GLY A 125 -4.53 4.36 22.22
N TRP A 126 -5.22 3.57 21.42
CA TRP A 126 -6.67 3.71 21.26
C TRP A 126 -7.41 3.55 22.60
N GLY A 127 -8.35 4.46 22.89
CA GLY A 127 -9.12 4.44 24.15
C GLY A 127 -8.39 5.05 25.36
N THR A 128 -7.13 5.44 25.23
CA THR A 128 -6.34 6.05 26.32
C THR A 128 -6.42 7.59 26.34
N GLY A 129 -7.00 8.19 25.30
CA GLY A 129 -7.14 9.64 25.15
C GLY A 129 -7.64 10.03 23.75
N PRO A 130 -7.74 11.34 23.44
CA PRO A 130 -8.00 11.80 22.08
C PRO A 130 -6.88 11.35 21.14
N ALA A 131 -7.23 11.12 19.87
CA ALA A 131 -6.25 10.83 18.84
C ALA A 131 -5.25 12.00 18.73
N ALA A 132 -3.95 11.69 18.59
CA ALA A 132 -3.06 12.67 17.98
C ALA A 132 -3.47 12.84 16.51
N THR A 133 -3.29 14.05 15.99
CA THR A 133 -3.53 14.35 14.58
C THR A 133 -2.33 15.05 13.96
N HIS A 134 -2.20 14.93 12.64
CA HIS A 134 -1.28 15.73 11.85
C HIS A 134 -1.85 16.02 10.47
N ALA A 135 -1.24 17.00 9.82
CA ALA A 135 -1.54 17.35 8.44
C ALA A 135 -1.13 16.20 7.50
N LEU A 136 -2.02 15.88 6.57
CA LEU A 136 -1.85 14.96 5.46
C LEU A 136 -1.95 15.76 4.16
N ARG A 137 -0.83 15.90 3.45
CA ARG A 137 -0.78 16.58 2.16
C ARG A 137 -1.01 15.59 1.03
N LEU A 138 -2.08 15.77 0.26
CA LEU A 138 -2.39 14.92 -0.87
C LEU A 138 -1.52 15.28 -2.08
N VAL A 139 -1.16 14.28 -2.89
CA VAL A 139 -0.44 14.49 -4.14
C VAL A 139 -1.47 14.66 -5.28
N PRO A 140 -1.51 15.81 -5.97
CA PRO A 140 -2.44 16.02 -7.08
C PRO A 140 -2.27 14.97 -8.20
N GLY A 141 -3.38 14.59 -8.83
CA GLY A 141 -3.39 13.60 -9.92
C GLY A 141 -3.25 12.14 -9.46
N THR A 142 -3.33 11.89 -8.15
CA THR A 142 -3.41 10.53 -7.58
C THR A 142 -4.86 10.09 -7.41
N ARG A 143 -5.09 8.78 -7.39
CA ARG A 143 -6.41 8.20 -7.11
C ARG A 143 -6.86 8.61 -5.72
N LEU A 144 -5.98 8.55 -4.72
CA LEU A 144 -6.31 8.96 -3.35
C LEU A 144 -6.82 10.41 -3.32
N ALA A 145 -6.11 11.36 -3.94
CA ALA A 145 -6.54 12.75 -4.03
C ALA A 145 -7.90 12.90 -4.73
N GLY A 146 -8.15 12.12 -5.78
CA GLY A 146 -9.46 12.11 -6.46
C GLY A 146 -10.62 11.56 -5.61
N LEU A 147 -10.32 10.72 -4.62
CA LEU A 147 -11.33 10.08 -3.75
C LEU A 147 -11.67 10.95 -2.53
N VAL A 148 -10.65 11.45 -1.83
CA VAL A 148 -10.84 12.18 -0.56
C VAL A 148 -11.10 13.69 -0.75
N GLY A 149 -11.30 14.13 -2.00
CA GLY A 149 -11.81 15.46 -2.32
C GLY A 149 -10.74 16.51 -2.66
N PRO A 150 -11.15 17.76 -2.89
CA PRO A 150 -10.30 18.78 -3.51
C PRO A 150 -9.33 19.47 -2.53
N ALA A 151 -9.41 19.18 -1.23
CA ALA A 151 -8.53 19.78 -0.24
C ALA A 151 -7.09 19.31 -0.47
N GLU A 152 -6.14 20.24 -0.57
CA GLU A 152 -4.72 19.88 -0.71
C GLU A 152 -4.15 19.26 0.57
N THR A 153 -4.73 19.59 1.73
CA THR A 153 -4.29 19.12 3.03
C THR A 153 -5.50 18.81 3.92
N LEU A 154 -5.43 17.69 4.64
CA LEU A 154 -6.43 17.21 5.58
C LEU A 154 -5.78 16.96 6.95
N GLU A 155 -6.50 17.17 8.05
CA GLU A 155 -6.05 16.72 9.37
C GLU A 155 -6.52 15.28 9.60
N VAL A 156 -5.61 14.35 9.91
CA VAL A 156 -5.93 12.92 10.11
C VAL A 156 -5.36 12.40 11.42
N ASN A 157 -5.93 11.32 11.94
CA ASN A 157 -5.42 10.67 13.14
C ASN A 157 -4.09 9.93 12.93
N ALA A 158 -3.31 9.78 14.01
CA ALA A 158 -2.01 9.11 14.01
C ALA A 158 -1.90 8.09 15.14
N TYR A 159 -1.65 6.83 14.78
CA TYR A 159 -1.53 5.68 15.70
C TYR A 159 -0.36 4.75 15.33
N HIS A 160 0.65 5.28 14.66
CA HIS A 160 1.80 4.53 14.14
C HIS A 160 3.10 5.22 14.53
N HIS A 161 4.14 4.43 14.81
CA HIS A 161 5.50 4.95 15.07
C HIS A 161 6.49 4.59 13.97
N GLN A 162 6.08 3.76 13.02
CA GLN A 162 6.87 3.41 11.85
C GLN A 162 6.43 4.27 10.67
N GLY A 163 7.27 4.38 9.66
CA GLY A 163 6.95 5.14 8.44
C GLY A 163 7.67 4.61 7.21
N VAL A 164 7.21 5.06 6.04
CA VAL A 164 7.86 4.79 4.76
C VAL A 164 8.41 6.11 4.25
N ARG A 165 9.71 6.19 3.95
CA ARG A 165 10.30 7.36 3.26
C ARG A 165 10.24 7.18 1.75
N ALA A 166 10.54 8.24 1.01
CA ALA A 166 10.56 8.22 -0.45
C ALA A 166 11.46 7.11 -0.99
N GLU A 167 12.64 6.93 -0.40
CA GLU A 167 13.64 5.92 -0.78
C GLU A 167 13.26 4.49 -0.38
N ASP A 168 12.34 4.34 0.57
CA ASP A 168 11.87 3.05 1.07
C ASP A 168 10.67 2.52 0.25
N LEU A 169 10.13 3.32 -0.68
CA LEU A 169 8.93 2.98 -1.45
C LEU A 169 9.24 1.96 -2.56
N ALA A 170 8.40 0.94 -2.67
CA ALA A 170 8.53 -0.08 -3.71
C ALA A 170 8.36 0.51 -5.13
N SER A 171 9.13 0.00 -6.10
CA SER A 171 9.16 0.52 -7.48
C SER A 171 7.83 0.46 -8.25
N GLY A 172 6.89 -0.42 -7.87
CA GLY A 172 5.54 -0.52 -8.45
C GLY A 172 4.50 0.42 -7.82
N LEU A 173 4.91 1.23 -6.84
CA LEU A 173 4.06 2.13 -6.08
C LEU A 173 4.53 3.58 -6.26
N ARG A 174 3.62 4.51 -6.03
CA ARG A 174 3.92 5.94 -5.91
C ARG A 174 3.29 6.51 -4.63
N ALA A 175 3.92 7.54 -4.07
CA ALA A 175 3.35 8.28 -2.97
C ALA A 175 2.10 9.04 -3.45
N ALA A 176 1.02 8.91 -2.69
CA ALA A 176 -0.26 9.57 -2.89
C ALA A 176 -0.58 10.62 -1.82
N ALA A 177 0.09 10.54 -0.66
CA ALA A 177 0.04 11.57 0.36
C ALA A 177 1.31 11.57 1.23
N TRP A 178 1.60 12.72 1.85
CA TRP A 178 2.77 12.94 2.70
C TRP A 178 2.40 13.61 4.02
N ALA A 179 3.14 13.30 5.09
CA ALA A 179 3.19 14.11 6.32
C ALA A 179 4.64 14.46 6.66
N ASP A 180 4.83 15.56 7.38
CA ASP A 180 6.14 15.90 7.95
C ASP A 180 6.36 15.15 9.25
N SER A 181 7.60 14.75 9.50
CA SER A 181 8.02 14.16 10.77
C SER A 181 9.42 14.66 11.16
N PRO A 182 9.87 14.44 12.41
CA PRO A 182 11.25 14.71 12.80
C PRO A 182 12.30 13.94 11.97
N ALA A 183 11.92 12.81 11.35
CA ALA A 183 12.77 12.02 10.45
C ALA A 183 12.69 12.48 8.98
N GLY A 184 11.98 13.58 8.69
CA GLY A 184 11.70 14.08 7.35
C GLY A 184 10.31 13.67 6.84
N PRO A 185 9.99 13.94 5.56
CA PRO A 185 8.69 13.61 4.99
C PRO A 185 8.46 12.10 4.93
N LEU A 186 7.28 11.67 5.36
CA LEU A 186 6.85 10.27 5.33
C LEU A 186 5.68 10.09 4.36
N VAL A 187 5.67 8.96 3.66
CA VAL A 187 4.58 8.51 2.81
C VAL A 187 3.43 8.05 3.70
N GLU A 188 2.34 8.80 3.67
CA GLU A 188 1.12 8.52 4.45
C GLU A 188 -0.03 8.01 3.57
N GLY A 189 0.16 8.04 2.25
CA GLY A 189 -0.71 7.41 1.28
C GLY A 189 0.12 6.88 0.13
N LEU A 190 -0.21 5.71 -0.39
CA LEU A 190 0.43 5.12 -1.56
C LEU A 190 -0.60 4.52 -2.51
N GLU A 191 -0.23 4.38 -3.78
CA GLU A 191 -1.04 3.69 -4.76
C GLU A 191 -0.20 3.04 -5.86
N ALA A 192 -0.74 1.99 -6.50
CA ALA A 192 -0.08 1.34 -7.64
C ALA A 192 0.01 2.25 -8.88
N VAL A 193 1.11 2.13 -9.61
CA VAL A 193 1.37 2.90 -10.84
C VAL A 193 0.77 2.27 -12.11
N ASP A 194 0.41 0.98 -12.06
CA ASP A 194 -0.07 0.21 -13.21
C ASP A 194 -1.61 0.23 -13.39
N GLY A 195 -2.29 1.07 -12.60
CA GLY A 195 -3.74 1.29 -12.69
C GLY A 195 -4.60 0.27 -11.95
N GLN A 196 -4.01 -0.75 -11.33
CA GLN A 196 -4.73 -1.61 -10.38
C GLN A 196 -5.27 -0.78 -9.21
N PHE A 197 -6.37 -1.24 -8.60
CA PHE A 197 -6.83 -0.64 -7.34
C PHE A 197 -5.99 -1.22 -6.22
N VAL A 198 -4.80 -0.68 -6.01
CA VAL A 198 -3.97 -0.92 -4.83
C VAL A 198 -3.76 0.44 -4.21
N VAL A 199 -4.33 0.67 -3.03
CA VAL A 199 -4.25 1.94 -2.30
C VAL A 199 -3.94 1.64 -0.85
N GLY A 200 -3.01 2.40 -0.28
CA GLY A 200 -2.71 2.37 1.15
C GLY A 200 -2.88 3.75 1.75
N VAL A 201 -3.33 3.83 3.00
CA VAL A 201 -3.29 5.04 3.83
C VAL A 201 -2.76 4.70 5.23
N GLN A 202 -1.99 5.59 5.83
CA GLN A 202 -1.27 5.33 7.08
C GLN A 202 -2.10 5.72 8.32
N CYS A 203 -3.02 6.69 8.18
CA CYS A 203 -4.06 6.98 9.16
C CYS A 203 -5.12 5.86 9.28
N HIS A 204 -6.08 6.03 10.18
CA HIS A 204 -7.17 5.09 10.47
C HIS A 204 -8.55 5.64 10.08
N PRO A 205 -8.91 5.63 8.79
CA PRO A 205 -10.19 6.14 8.31
C PRO A 205 -11.41 5.29 8.73
N GLU A 206 -11.20 4.08 9.25
CA GLU A 206 -12.26 3.30 9.88
C GLU A 206 -12.72 3.92 11.22
N ARG A 207 -11.97 4.89 11.76
CA ARG A 207 -12.28 5.67 12.97
C ARG A 207 -12.82 7.03 12.57
N THR A 208 -14.10 7.06 12.21
CA THR A 208 -14.81 8.25 11.74
C THR A 208 -14.91 9.37 12.77
N GLU A 209 -14.68 9.06 14.05
CA GLU A 209 -14.62 10.06 15.13
C GLU A 209 -13.39 10.96 15.07
N SER A 210 -12.35 10.58 14.33
CA SER A 210 -11.04 11.28 14.30
C SER A 210 -10.38 11.32 12.92
N THR A 211 -11.13 10.99 11.87
CA THR A 211 -10.68 11.12 10.47
C THR A 211 -11.76 11.84 9.65
N PRO A 212 -11.38 12.67 8.66
CA PRO A 212 -12.34 13.39 7.84
C PRO A 212 -13.31 12.45 7.10
N ALA A 213 -14.57 12.86 6.97
CA ALA A 213 -15.65 12.06 6.39
C ALA A 213 -15.42 11.75 4.89
N GLU A 214 -14.57 12.50 4.22
CA GLU A 214 -14.18 12.31 2.82
C GLU A 214 -13.54 10.94 2.57
N PHE A 215 -12.90 10.35 3.59
CA PHE A 215 -12.35 9.00 3.50
C PHE A 215 -13.42 7.91 3.35
N GLU A 216 -14.70 8.19 3.56
CA GLU A 216 -15.78 7.25 3.20
C GLU A 216 -15.75 6.89 1.71
N GLN A 217 -15.34 7.83 0.85
CA GLN A 217 -15.23 7.58 -0.59
C GLN A 217 -14.12 6.58 -0.93
N LEU A 218 -13.09 6.46 -0.09
CA LEU A 218 -12.05 5.45 -0.26
C LEU A 218 -12.63 4.04 -0.13
N PHE A 219 -13.46 3.81 0.89
CA PHE A 219 -14.12 2.52 1.11
C PHE A 219 -15.18 2.22 0.05
N ALA A 220 -15.99 3.21 -0.33
CA ALA A 220 -16.94 3.07 -1.42
C ALA A 220 -16.24 2.66 -2.73
N ALA A 221 -15.14 3.35 -3.08
CA ALA A 221 -14.38 3.04 -4.29
C ALA A 221 -13.69 1.67 -4.25
N PHE A 222 -13.22 1.24 -3.07
CA PHE A 222 -12.67 -0.09 -2.88
C PHE A 222 -13.74 -1.18 -3.11
N VAL A 223 -14.93 -1.02 -2.51
CA VAL A 223 -16.03 -1.98 -2.71
C VAL A 223 -16.51 -1.99 -4.15
N GLU A 224 -16.61 -0.83 -4.81
CA GLU A 224 -16.96 -0.77 -6.23
C GLU A 224 -15.90 -1.41 -7.13
N ALA A 225 -14.61 -1.25 -6.80
CA ALA A 225 -13.54 -1.95 -7.50
C ALA A 225 -13.65 -3.47 -7.32
N ALA A 226 -13.97 -3.95 -6.12
CA ALA A 226 -14.17 -5.37 -5.84
C ALA A 226 -15.38 -5.93 -6.63
N ARG A 227 -16.49 -5.18 -6.65
CA ARG A 227 -17.70 -5.53 -7.41
C ARG A 227 -17.46 -5.60 -8.92
N ALA A 228 -16.60 -4.74 -9.47
CA ALA A 228 -16.25 -4.75 -10.88
C ALA A 228 -15.40 -5.97 -11.29
N GLY A 229 -14.83 -6.68 -10.32
CA GLY A 229 -14.00 -7.87 -10.52
C GLY A 229 -12.58 -7.55 -11.01
N PRO A 230 -11.73 -8.58 -11.13
CA PRO A 230 -10.32 -8.38 -11.43
C PRO A 230 -10.12 -7.84 -12.85
N ARG A 231 -9.29 -6.80 -12.98
CA ARG A 231 -8.90 -6.30 -14.30
C ARG A 231 -7.77 -7.16 -14.86
N SER A 232 -7.99 -7.76 -16.04
CA SER A 232 -6.92 -8.45 -16.76
C SER A 232 -5.78 -7.47 -17.02
N ARG A 233 -4.54 -7.81 -16.64
CA ARG A 233 -3.37 -7.02 -16.99
C ARG A 233 -3.32 -6.89 -18.52
N SER A 234 -3.47 -5.67 -19.04
CA SER A 234 -3.22 -5.39 -20.45
C SER A 234 -1.80 -5.87 -20.77
N ARG A 235 -1.68 -6.87 -21.65
CA ARG A 235 -0.40 -7.30 -22.23
C ARG A 235 0.09 -6.22 -23.18
N THR A 236 0.59 -5.12 -22.65
CA THR A 236 1.29 -4.09 -23.42
C THR A 236 2.72 -3.96 -22.91
N ALA A 237 3.52 -4.98 -23.21
CA ALA A 237 4.98 -4.89 -23.25
C ALA A 237 5.50 -5.88 -24.29
N GLY A 238 6.12 -5.34 -25.35
CA GLY A 238 7.04 -6.07 -26.21
C GLY A 238 6.45 -6.80 -27.43
N ARG A 239 5.89 -6.06 -28.40
CA ARG A 239 6.01 -6.47 -29.81
C ARG A 239 7.15 -5.66 -30.39
N SER A 240 8.36 -6.21 -30.36
CA SER A 240 9.50 -5.67 -31.08
C SER A 240 9.15 -5.66 -32.57
N ASP A 241 9.15 -4.46 -33.13
CA ASP A 241 8.85 -4.17 -34.52
C ASP A 241 10.03 -4.61 -35.39
N GLU A 242 10.03 -5.87 -35.83
CA GLU A 242 10.81 -6.30 -36.97
C GLU A 242 10.16 -5.72 -38.24
N ARG A 243 10.71 -4.59 -38.72
CA ARG A 243 11.05 -4.28 -40.13
C ARG A 243 11.12 -2.77 -40.35
N ARG A 244 12.31 -2.29 -40.73
CA ARG A 244 12.56 -1.51 -41.97
C ARG A 244 14.00 -0.98 -41.97
N GLU A 245 14.89 -1.70 -42.63
CA GLU A 245 16.00 -1.07 -43.35
C GLU A 245 15.76 -1.33 -44.84
N GLY A 246 15.39 -0.28 -45.55
CA GLY A 246 15.41 -0.22 -47.00
C GLY A 246 16.17 1.04 -47.39
N GLY A 247 17.12 0.92 -48.32
CA GLY A 247 17.70 2.08 -48.96
C GLY A 247 19.14 1.91 -49.41
N LEU A 248 19.32 1.41 -50.64
CA LEU A 248 20.55 1.51 -51.40
C LEU A 248 21.00 2.97 -51.61
N GLN A 249 22.31 3.20 -51.56
CA GLN A 249 23.16 4.06 -52.43
C GLN A 249 24.54 4.15 -51.72
N GLY A 250 25.71 4.04 -52.33
CA GLY A 250 26.11 4.16 -53.72
C GLY A 250 27.56 3.70 -53.89
N LEU A 251 27.89 3.35 -55.13
CA LEU A 251 29.15 2.79 -55.60
C LEU A 251 30.18 3.89 -55.90
N LYS A 252 31.47 3.54 -55.76
CA LYS A 252 32.71 4.11 -56.35
C LYS A 252 33.41 5.29 -55.64
N LEU A 253 34.52 4.90 -55.00
CA LEU A 253 35.72 5.68 -54.70
C LEU A 253 36.45 6.11 -55.98
N PRO A 254 37.18 7.25 -55.93
CA PRO A 254 38.49 7.34 -56.54
C PRO A 254 39.59 7.67 -55.53
N ARG A 255 40.74 7.01 -55.74
CA ARG A 255 42.01 7.21 -55.05
C ARG A 255 42.63 8.56 -55.44
N PHE A 256 43.26 9.26 -54.50
CA PHE A 256 44.48 10.02 -54.82
C PHE A 256 45.48 9.99 -53.66
N HIS A 257 46.74 9.83 -54.06
CA HIS A 257 47.91 9.56 -53.25
C HIS A 257 48.42 10.83 -52.58
N GLY A 258 48.85 10.73 -51.33
CA GLY A 258 49.86 11.62 -50.77
C GLY A 258 51.26 11.09 -51.09
N ARG A 259 52.10 11.91 -51.75
CA ARG A 259 53.56 11.86 -51.60
C ARG A 259 54.13 13.27 -51.54
N SER A 260 55.04 13.38 -50.58
CA SER A 260 55.86 14.50 -50.14
C SER A 260 56.85 14.99 -51.19
N ALA A 261 57.25 16.26 -51.05
CA ALA A 261 58.60 16.71 -51.31
C ALA A 261 59.35 16.68 -49.96
N GLY A 262 60.57 16.13 -49.95
CA GLY A 262 61.47 16.05 -48.79
C GLY A 262 61.62 14.66 -48.24
#